data_AF-V8RBZ6-F1
#
_entry.id   AF-V8RBZ6-F1
#
_cell.length_a   1.000
_cell.length_b   1.000
_cell.length_c   1.000
_cell.angle_alpha   90.00
_cell.angle_beta   90.00
_cell.angle_gamma   90.00
#
_symmetry.space_group_name_H-M   'P 1'
#
loop_
_entity.id
_entity.type
_entity.pdbx_description
1 polymer ?
#
loop_
_entity_poly.entity_id
_entity_poly.type
_entity_poly.pdbx_seq_one_letter_code
_entity_poly.pdbx_strand_id
1 'polypeptide(L)'
;MNIGIIGAGHIGATLARKLAACGHKIKLANSKDPQSIQALAEEVGAKAVTKEQAVSDVDVIILSIPFARYPDLKQTLSQVPEQVVVIDTSNYYPQRDGAIKEVDEGKPESVWVSEQIGRPLIKAWNAVLAATLADQGQPAESATRIALPVAGDDVRAEAIAQDLVEETGFTALAAGSLQESWRQQPGTPAYCTELTLPELKQALEAADKARAPLNRDGLMARFMAPGTEFTREQMVAINREMTA
;
A
#
# COMPACT_ATOMS: atom_id res chain seq x y z
N MET A 1 -1.83 13.24 13.58
CA MET A 1 -0.35 13.12 13.54
C MET A 1 0.23 13.98 12.41
N ASN A 2 1.55 14.17 12.38
CA ASN A 2 2.30 14.66 11.22
C ASN A 2 2.68 13.45 10.34
N ILE A 3 2.22 13.44 9.08
CA ILE A 3 2.43 12.30 8.18
C ILE A 3 3.15 12.77 6.92
N GLY A 4 4.28 12.13 6.61
CA GLY A 4 4.95 12.24 5.34
C GLY A 4 4.42 11.22 4.35
N ILE A 5 4.13 11.61 3.11
CA ILE A 5 3.77 10.70 2.03
C ILE A 5 4.72 10.92 0.87
N ILE A 6 5.46 9.88 0.51
CA ILE A 6 6.32 9.87 -0.69
C ILE A 6 5.60 9.08 -1.77
N GLY A 7 5.17 9.80 -2.81
CA GLY A 7 4.38 9.27 -3.92
C GLY A 7 3.02 9.95 -4.00
N ALA A 8 2.81 10.77 -5.04
CA ALA A 8 1.57 11.49 -5.28
C ALA A 8 0.70 10.86 -6.38
N GLY A 9 0.81 9.53 -6.57
CA GLY A 9 -0.06 8.77 -7.47
C GLY A 9 -1.43 8.52 -6.86
N HIS A 10 -2.26 7.68 -7.51
CA HIS A 10 -3.64 7.42 -7.08
C HIS A 10 -3.76 7.00 -5.60
N ILE A 11 -2.91 6.08 -5.12
CA ILE A 11 -2.94 5.63 -3.72
C ILE A 11 -2.50 6.75 -2.77
N GLY A 12 -1.26 7.26 -2.92
CA GLY A 12 -0.73 8.28 -2.01
C GLY A 12 -1.53 9.58 -1.96
N ALA A 13 -2.09 10.06 -3.08
CA ALA A 13 -2.96 11.24 -3.09
C ALA A 13 -4.31 10.97 -2.40
N THR A 14 -4.86 9.77 -2.53
CA THR A 14 -6.10 9.38 -1.84
C THR A 14 -5.88 9.25 -0.33
N LEU A 15 -4.77 8.64 0.08
CA LEU A 15 -4.38 8.58 1.49
C LEU A 15 -4.16 9.99 2.07
N ALA A 16 -3.49 10.87 1.32
CA ALA A 16 -3.32 12.27 1.72
C ALA A 16 -4.68 12.93 2.00
N ARG A 17 -5.64 12.80 1.07
CA ARG A 17 -6.98 13.38 1.22
C ARG A 17 -7.73 12.85 2.44
N LYS A 18 -7.75 11.53 2.61
CA LYS A 18 -8.50 10.88 3.69
C LYS A 18 -7.90 11.20 5.06
N LEU A 19 -6.59 11.08 5.19
CA LEU A 19 -5.91 11.35 6.46
C LEU A 19 -5.92 12.85 6.81
N ALA A 20 -5.85 13.75 5.82
CA ALA A 20 -6.06 15.18 6.06
C ALA A 20 -7.48 15.47 6.57
N ALA A 21 -8.50 14.81 6.01
CA ALA A 21 -9.88 14.94 6.47
C ALA A 21 -10.10 14.43 7.91
N CYS A 22 -9.27 13.49 8.37
CA CYS A 22 -9.22 13.04 9.76
C CYS A 22 -8.41 13.96 10.69
N GLY A 23 -7.89 15.09 10.19
CA GLY A 23 -7.16 16.09 11.00
C GLY A 23 -5.64 15.88 11.08
N HIS A 24 -5.07 15.00 10.26
CA HIS A 24 -3.62 14.79 10.18
C HIS A 24 -2.96 15.89 9.34
N LYS A 25 -1.75 16.29 9.71
CA LYS A 25 -0.95 17.24 8.95
C LYS A 25 -0.13 16.50 7.91
N ILE A 26 -0.49 16.63 6.64
CA ILE A 26 0.12 15.86 5.56
C ILE A 26 1.21 16.67 4.85
N LYS A 27 2.40 16.07 4.72
CA LYS A 27 3.47 16.50 3.82
C LYS A 27 3.51 15.55 2.63
N LEU A 28 3.32 16.05 1.42
CA LEU A 28 3.25 15.23 0.20
C LEU A 28 4.43 15.53 -0.72
N ALA A 29 5.16 14.50 -1.11
CA ALA A 29 6.27 14.57 -2.06
C ALA A 29 6.05 13.63 -3.26
N ASN A 30 6.60 13.98 -4.41
CA ASN A 30 6.71 13.09 -5.57
C ASN A 30 8.16 13.00 -6.06
N SER A 31 8.38 12.48 -7.27
CA SER A 31 9.71 12.37 -7.87
C SER A 31 10.23 13.67 -8.50
N LYS A 32 9.42 14.73 -8.55
CA LYS A 32 9.72 16.03 -9.15
C LYS A 32 9.73 17.12 -8.08
N ASP A 33 9.88 18.37 -8.50
CA ASP A 33 9.81 19.51 -7.59
C ASP A 33 8.40 19.69 -7.00
N PRO A 34 8.28 20.23 -5.78
CA PRO A 34 7.00 20.40 -5.08
C PRO A 34 5.96 21.18 -5.89
N GLN A 35 6.40 22.15 -6.70
CA GLN A 35 5.55 22.95 -7.58
C GLN A 35 4.74 22.09 -8.56
N SER A 36 5.25 20.92 -8.96
CA SER A 36 4.56 20.01 -9.88
C SER A 36 3.29 19.38 -9.29
N ILE A 37 3.15 19.40 -7.97
CA ILE A 37 1.99 18.83 -7.23
C ILE A 37 1.33 19.85 -6.31
N GLN A 38 1.63 21.15 -6.46
CA GLN A 38 1.08 22.20 -5.59
C GLN A 38 -0.46 22.20 -5.58
N ALA A 39 -1.07 22.21 -6.77
CA ALA A 39 -2.53 22.20 -6.91
C ALA A 39 -3.17 20.94 -6.31
N LEU A 40 -2.56 19.78 -6.53
CA LEU A 40 -3.00 18.52 -5.93
C LEU A 40 -2.91 18.56 -4.41
N ALA A 41 -1.78 19.05 -3.87
CA ALA A 41 -1.58 19.14 -2.43
C ALA A 41 -2.63 20.04 -1.77
N GLU A 42 -2.92 21.21 -2.37
CA GLU A 42 -3.98 22.11 -1.91
C GLU A 42 -5.36 21.42 -1.94
N GLU A 43 -5.68 20.72 -3.03
CA GLU A 43 -6.94 20.01 -3.20
C GLU A 43 -7.17 18.91 -2.15
N VAL A 44 -6.11 18.18 -1.79
CA VAL A 44 -6.19 17.08 -0.80
C VAL A 44 -5.95 17.54 0.64
N GLY A 45 -5.73 18.83 0.89
CA GLY A 45 -5.43 19.34 2.24
C GLY A 45 -4.04 18.99 2.76
N ALA A 46 -3.07 18.81 1.86
CA ALA A 46 -1.66 18.55 2.16
C ALA A 46 -0.75 19.73 1.81
N LYS A 47 0.49 19.66 2.28
CA LYS A 47 1.58 20.57 1.88
C LYS A 47 2.50 19.86 0.90
N ALA A 48 2.64 20.39 -0.33
CA ALA A 48 3.65 19.93 -1.27
C ALA A 48 5.06 20.26 -0.74
N VAL A 49 5.95 19.27 -0.70
CA VAL A 49 7.30 19.40 -0.15
C VAL A 49 8.31 18.51 -0.91
N THR A 50 9.61 18.70 -0.66
CA THR A 50 10.63 17.76 -1.17
C THR A 50 10.58 16.44 -0.41
N LYS A 51 11.23 15.39 -0.94
CA LYS A 51 11.31 14.08 -0.26
C LYS A 51 11.97 14.19 1.12
N GLU A 52 13.01 15.02 1.25
CA GLU A 52 13.74 15.26 2.49
C GLU A 52 12.85 15.94 3.53
N GLN A 53 12.01 16.88 3.09
CA GLN A 53 11.05 17.55 3.96
C GLN A 53 9.88 16.64 4.36
N ALA A 54 9.48 15.70 3.49
CA ALA A 54 8.43 14.73 3.78
C ALA A 54 8.80 13.76 4.91
N VAL A 55 10.10 13.48 5.10
CA VAL A 55 10.57 12.55 6.15
C VAL A 55 11.09 13.25 7.41
N SER A 56 11.15 14.58 7.41
CA SER A 56 11.60 15.40 8.54
C SER A 56 10.41 15.83 9.39
N ASP A 57 10.54 15.81 10.72
CA ASP A 57 9.52 16.24 11.69
C ASP A 57 8.14 15.60 11.46
N VAL A 58 8.12 14.28 11.26
CA VAL A 58 6.91 13.47 11.06
C VAL A 58 6.87 12.29 12.03
N ASP A 59 5.66 11.85 12.35
CA ASP A 59 5.42 10.68 13.20
C ASP A 59 5.37 9.39 12.36
N VAL A 60 4.88 9.50 11.12
CA VAL A 60 4.67 8.40 10.17
C VAL A 60 5.13 8.82 8.78
N ILE A 61 5.73 7.89 8.04
CA ILE A 61 6.01 8.04 6.61
C ILE A 61 5.31 6.91 5.85
N ILE A 62 4.52 7.27 4.85
CA ILE A 62 3.86 6.35 3.92
C ILE A 62 4.60 6.38 2.58
N LEU A 63 5.06 5.22 2.13
CA LEU A 63 5.76 5.01 0.88
C LEU A 63 4.76 4.44 -0.15
N SER A 64 4.48 5.23 -1.18
CA SER A 64 3.52 4.92 -2.24
C SER A 64 4.14 5.19 -3.62
N ILE A 65 5.32 4.62 -3.87
CA ILE A 65 6.06 4.72 -5.13
C ILE A 65 6.11 3.38 -5.87
N PRO A 66 6.49 3.34 -7.16
CA PRO A 66 6.73 2.08 -7.87
C PRO A 66 7.77 1.23 -7.15
N PHE A 67 7.55 -0.09 -7.09
CA PHE A 67 8.34 -1.03 -6.28
C PHE A 67 9.83 -1.01 -6.61
N ALA A 68 10.22 -0.91 -7.89
CA ALA A 68 11.62 -0.82 -8.29
C ALA A 68 12.36 0.44 -7.80
N ARG A 69 11.66 1.44 -7.24
CA ARG A 69 12.23 2.74 -6.84
C ARG A 69 12.61 2.82 -5.36
N TYR A 70 12.34 1.78 -4.58
CA TYR A 70 12.68 1.78 -3.15
C TYR A 70 14.18 1.92 -2.84
N PRO A 71 15.12 1.38 -3.64
CA PRO A 71 16.55 1.64 -3.44
C PRO A 71 16.91 3.13 -3.43
N ASP A 72 16.18 3.96 -4.20
CA ASP A 72 16.40 5.41 -4.28
C ASP A 72 16.07 6.15 -2.98
N LEU A 73 15.34 5.52 -2.05
CA LEU A 73 14.95 6.11 -0.78
C LEU A 73 15.93 5.82 0.36
N LYS A 74 16.89 4.91 0.18
CA LYS A 74 17.82 4.51 1.25
C LYS A 74 18.51 5.71 1.90
N GLN A 75 19.04 6.62 1.09
CA GLN A 75 19.73 7.80 1.61
C GLN A 75 18.77 8.77 2.32
N THR A 76 17.61 9.03 1.73
CA THR A 76 16.57 9.90 2.31
C THR A 76 16.11 9.38 3.67
N LEU A 77 15.95 8.07 3.82
CA LEU A 77 15.47 7.44 5.05
C LEU A 77 16.58 7.19 6.09
N SER A 78 17.86 7.26 5.70
CA SER A 78 19.00 6.96 6.59
C SER A 78 19.11 7.86 7.84
N GLN A 79 18.53 9.06 7.78
CA GLN A 79 18.55 10.04 8.87
C GLN A 79 17.22 10.11 9.63
N VAL A 80 16.25 9.26 9.27
CA VAL A 80 14.95 9.24 9.93
C VAL A 80 15.09 8.56 11.29
N PRO A 81 14.62 9.19 12.38
CA PRO A 81 14.67 8.58 13.70
C PRO A 81 13.91 7.24 13.76
N GLU A 82 14.45 6.28 14.51
CA GLU A 82 13.92 4.90 14.58
C GLU A 82 12.44 4.84 15.01
N GLN A 83 11.98 5.80 15.81
CA GLN A 83 10.61 5.86 16.30
C GLN A 83 9.56 6.28 15.24
N VAL A 84 9.98 6.79 14.09
CA VAL A 84 9.08 7.22 13.01
C VAL A 84 8.58 5.99 12.27
N VAL A 85 7.27 5.81 12.13
CA VAL A 85 6.72 4.58 11.53
C VAL A 85 6.87 4.55 10.01
N VAL A 86 7.49 3.46 9.54
CA VAL A 86 7.54 2.89 8.18
C VAL A 86 6.23 2.33 7.62
N ILE A 87 5.48 2.89 6.66
CA ILE A 87 4.38 2.14 6.01
C ILE A 87 4.58 2.02 4.49
N ASP A 88 4.54 0.80 3.97
CA ASP A 88 4.68 0.46 2.55
C ASP A 88 3.33 0.08 1.94
N THR A 89 2.97 0.72 0.82
CA THR A 89 1.75 0.40 0.04
C THR A 89 2.03 -0.28 -1.30
N SER A 90 3.31 -0.54 -1.62
CA SER A 90 3.71 -0.95 -2.97
C SER A 90 3.30 -2.38 -3.30
N ASN A 91 3.47 -2.77 -4.55
CA ASN A 91 3.31 -4.14 -5.02
C ASN A 91 4.29 -4.38 -6.17
N TYR A 92 4.87 -5.56 -6.29
CA TYR A 92 5.82 -5.89 -7.36
C TYR A 92 5.13 -6.40 -8.63
N TYR A 93 5.48 -5.79 -9.77
CA TYR A 93 5.01 -6.18 -11.09
C TYR A 93 6.19 -6.20 -12.08
N PRO A 94 6.69 -7.38 -12.51
CA PRO A 94 7.88 -7.48 -13.36
C PRO A 94 7.79 -6.66 -14.66
N GLN A 95 6.59 -6.50 -15.23
CA GLN A 95 6.38 -5.72 -16.45
C GLN A 95 6.59 -4.21 -16.25
N ARG A 96 6.38 -3.71 -15.01
CA ARG A 96 6.58 -2.30 -14.64
C ARG A 96 7.96 -2.07 -14.02
N ASP A 97 8.37 -2.99 -13.16
CA ASP A 97 9.50 -2.84 -12.25
C ASP A 97 10.80 -3.43 -12.84
N GLY A 98 10.71 -4.22 -13.90
CA GLY A 98 11.79 -5.11 -14.33
C GLY A 98 11.91 -6.32 -13.40
N ALA A 99 12.57 -7.39 -13.87
CA ALA A 99 12.78 -8.58 -13.07
C ALA A 99 13.70 -8.29 -11.86
N ILE A 100 13.24 -8.62 -10.67
CA ILE A 100 14.00 -8.52 -9.41
C ILE A 100 14.20 -9.93 -8.90
N LYS A 101 15.38 -10.48 -9.20
CA LYS A 101 15.73 -11.90 -8.98
C LYS A 101 15.33 -12.41 -7.59
N GLU A 102 15.63 -11.67 -6.54
CA GLU A 102 15.36 -12.10 -5.16
C GLU A 102 13.85 -12.28 -4.89
N VAL A 103 13.03 -11.39 -5.43
CA VAL A 103 11.56 -11.44 -5.30
C VAL A 103 10.99 -12.55 -6.20
N ASP A 104 11.52 -12.68 -7.43
CA ASP A 104 11.16 -13.76 -8.35
C ASP A 104 11.50 -15.16 -7.76
N GLU A 105 12.56 -15.25 -6.95
CA GLU A 105 12.97 -16.46 -6.21
C GLU A 105 12.20 -16.65 -4.89
N GLY A 106 11.18 -15.83 -4.61
CA GLY A 106 10.20 -16.06 -3.54
C GLY A 106 10.45 -15.30 -2.23
N LYS A 107 11.35 -14.29 -2.25
CA LYS A 107 11.46 -13.31 -1.15
C LYS A 107 10.15 -12.49 -1.07
N PRO A 108 9.52 -12.36 0.12
CA PRO A 108 8.37 -11.48 0.26
C PRO A 108 8.73 -10.03 -0.12
N GLU A 109 7.81 -9.37 -0.80
CA GLU A 109 7.99 -8.02 -1.34
C GLU A 109 8.39 -7.02 -0.25
N SER A 110 7.70 -7.06 0.88
CA SER A 110 7.94 -6.12 1.98
C SER A 110 9.27 -6.39 2.72
N VAL A 111 9.74 -7.64 2.75
CA VAL A 111 11.08 -7.98 3.25
C VAL A 111 12.14 -7.37 2.34
N TRP A 112 12.00 -7.57 1.03
CA TRP A 112 12.92 -6.95 0.06
C TRP A 112 12.93 -5.42 0.19
N VAL A 113 11.75 -4.80 0.30
CA VAL A 113 11.64 -3.34 0.49
C VAL A 113 12.38 -2.89 1.76
N SER A 114 12.15 -3.56 2.89
CA SER A 114 12.81 -3.27 4.17
C SER A 114 14.33 -3.31 4.06
N GLU A 115 14.88 -4.28 3.32
CA GLU A 115 16.32 -4.36 3.04
C GLU A 115 16.82 -3.21 2.15
N GLN A 116 16.07 -2.83 1.12
CA GLN A 116 16.45 -1.73 0.23
C GLN A 116 16.49 -0.38 0.94
N ILE A 117 15.52 -0.11 1.80
CA ILE A 117 15.48 1.13 2.58
C ILE A 117 16.32 1.07 3.86
N GLY A 118 16.76 -0.13 4.27
CA GLY A 118 17.62 -0.36 5.42
C GLY A 118 16.93 -0.16 6.78
N ARG A 119 15.62 -0.36 6.86
CA ARG A 119 14.84 -0.10 8.09
C ARG A 119 13.53 -0.87 8.12
N PRO A 120 12.98 -1.18 9.32
CA PRO A 120 11.71 -1.89 9.44
C PRO A 120 10.53 -1.07 8.90
N LEU A 121 9.49 -1.77 8.46
CA LEU A 121 8.26 -1.21 7.93
C LEU A 121 7.06 -2.10 8.21
N ILE A 122 5.88 -1.53 8.04
CA ILE A 122 4.58 -2.19 8.04
C ILE A 122 4.02 -2.18 6.62
N LYS A 123 3.45 -3.28 6.17
CA LYS A 123 2.74 -3.37 4.90
C LYS A 123 1.25 -3.12 5.12
N ALA A 124 0.69 -2.12 4.44
CA ALA A 124 -0.73 -1.79 4.52
C ALA A 124 -1.24 -1.15 3.22
N TRP A 125 -2.56 -1.19 2.99
CA TRP A 125 -3.23 -0.71 1.77
C TRP A 125 -2.75 -1.32 0.44
N ASN A 126 -1.81 -2.26 0.44
CA ASN A 126 -1.30 -2.83 -0.80
C ASN A 126 -2.39 -3.66 -1.51
N ALA A 127 -3.31 -4.27 -0.74
CA ALA A 127 -4.36 -5.15 -1.22
C ALA A 127 -5.68 -4.46 -1.61
N VAL A 128 -5.70 -3.12 -1.72
CA VAL A 128 -6.89 -2.36 -2.13
C VAL A 128 -6.70 -1.71 -3.50
N LEU A 129 -7.73 -1.77 -4.35
CA LEU A 129 -7.72 -1.01 -5.60
C LEU A 129 -7.78 0.50 -5.31
N ALA A 130 -7.20 1.32 -6.18
CA ALA A 130 -7.24 2.76 -6.02
C ALA A 130 -8.68 3.32 -5.96
N ALA A 131 -9.58 2.82 -6.83
CA ALA A 131 -10.98 3.20 -6.83
C ALA A 131 -11.71 2.75 -5.55
N THR A 132 -11.43 1.53 -5.07
CA THR A 132 -11.97 1.05 -3.79
C THR A 132 -11.51 1.92 -2.64
N LEU A 133 -10.22 2.24 -2.57
CA LEU A 133 -9.66 3.11 -1.54
C LEU A 133 -10.36 4.47 -1.56
N ALA A 134 -10.52 5.07 -2.74
CA ALA A 134 -11.18 6.37 -2.91
C ALA A 134 -12.64 6.34 -2.45
N ASP A 135 -13.42 5.38 -2.94
CA ASP A 135 -14.87 5.50 -2.98
C ASP A 135 -15.62 4.58 -2.01
N GLN A 136 -14.95 3.56 -1.44
CA GLN A 136 -15.62 2.49 -0.68
C GLN A 136 -15.28 2.48 0.81
N GLY A 137 -14.67 3.56 1.33
CA GLY A 137 -14.49 3.73 2.77
C GLY A 137 -15.85 3.85 3.47
N GLN A 138 -16.05 3.11 4.56
CA GLN A 138 -17.30 3.08 5.33
C GLN A 138 -17.05 3.39 6.81
N PRO A 139 -18.07 3.91 7.54
CA PRO A 139 -18.02 4.05 9.00
C PRO A 139 -17.76 2.72 9.71
N ALA A 140 -17.21 2.79 10.92
CA ALA A 140 -16.80 1.62 11.71
C ALA A 140 -17.97 0.67 12.03
N GLU A 141 -19.19 1.19 12.09
CA GLU A 141 -20.42 0.44 12.41
C GLU A 141 -20.96 -0.36 11.22
N SER A 142 -20.40 -0.18 10.02
CA SER A 142 -20.88 -0.88 8.83
C SER A 142 -20.55 -2.36 8.86
N ALA A 143 -21.59 -3.21 8.78
CA ALA A 143 -21.44 -4.67 8.72
C ALA A 143 -20.75 -5.15 7.43
N THR A 144 -20.73 -4.33 6.37
CA THR A 144 -20.13 -4.65 5.07
C THR A 144 -18.79 -3.95 4.87
N ARG A 145 -18.19 -3.40 5.94
CA ARG A 145 -16.92 -2.68 5.86
C ARG A 145 -15.84 -3.61 5.32
N ILE A 146 -15.18 -3.16 4.26
CA ILE A 146 -14.08 -3.89 3.63
C ILE A 146 -12.91 -3.94 4.63
N ALA A 147 -12.34 -5.11 4.81
CA ALA A 147 -11.17 -5.33 5.64
C ALA A 147 -9.89 -5.29 4.81
N LEU A 148 -8.83 -4.69 5.36
CA LEU A 148 -7.51 -4.63 4.76
C LEU A 148 -6.48 -5.26 5.71
N PRO A 149 -5.61 -6.14 5.19
CA PRO A 149 -4.58 -6.76 5.99
C PRO A 149 -3.42 -5.78 6.26
N VAL A 150 -2.84 -5.88 7.45
CA VAL A 150 -1.71 -5.09 7.94
C VAL A 150 -0.67 -6.06 8.48
N ALA A 151 0.57 -6.01 8.00
CA ALA A 151 1.59 -6.96 8.40
C ALA A 151 2.92 -6.28 8.73
N GLY A 152 3.56 -6.70 9.81
CA GLY A 152 4.88 -6.21 10.23
C GLY A 152 5.28 -6.72 11.61
N ASP A 153 6.53 -6.51 11.98
CA ASP A 153 7.12 -7.15 13.17
C ASP A 153 7.06 -6.25 14.43
N ASP A 154 6.93 -4.94 14.25
CA ASP A 154 6.86 -3.98 15.35
C ASP A 154 5.39 -3.73 15.74
N VAL A 155 5.02 -4.20 16.94
CA VAL A 155 3.64 -4.12 17.47
C VAL A 155 3.13 -2.68 17.58
N ARG A 156 4.00 -1.72 17.93
CA ARG A 156 3.60 -0.31 18.04
C ARG A 156 3.34 0.29 16.67
N ALA A 157 4.23 0.03 15.71
CA ALA A 157 4.09 0.49 14.34
C ALA A 157 2.88 -0.15 13.66
N GLU A 158 2.63 -1.44 13.89
CA GLU A 158 1.44 -2.16 13.40
C GLU A 158 0.15 -1.55 13.96
N ALA A 159 0.08 -1.27 15.27
CA ALA A 159 -1.07 -0.59 15.87
C ALA A 159 -1.35 0.78 15.22
N ILE A 160 -0.31 1.60 15.03
CA ILE A 160 -0.44 2.90 14.36
C ILE A 160 -0.93 2.72 12.91
N ALA A 161 -0.41 1.74 12.17
CA ALA A 161 -0.86 1.47 10.81
C ALA A 161 -2.32 0.99 10.75
N GLN A 162 -2.75 0.16 11.70
CA GLN A 162 -4.13 -0.28 11.81
C GLN A 162 -5.08 0.90 12.08
N ASP A 163 -4.73 1.78 13.02
CA ASP A 163 -5.53 2.99 13.32
C ASP A 163 -5.68 3.87 12.07
N LEU A 164 -4.60 4.08 11.31
CA LEU A 164 -4.65 4.84 10.05
C LEU A 164 -5.50 4.14 8.98
N VAL A 165 -5.44 2.82 8.87
CA VAL A 165 -6.31 2.05 7.96
C VAL A 165 -7.78 2.25 8.35
N GLU A 166 -8.08 2.21 9.64
CA GLU A 166 -9.42 2.48 10.18
C GLU A 166 -9.91 3.89 9.89
N GLU A 167 -9.07 4.90 10.06
CA GLU A 167 -9.40 6.29 9.69
C GLU A 167 -9.70 6.46 8.19
N THR A 168 -9.09 5.62 7.33
CA THR A 168 -9.40 5.64 5.89
C THR A 168 -10.72 4.96 5.50
N GLY A 169 -11.45 4.41 6.47
CA GLY A 169 -12.79 3.82 6.28
C GLY A 169 -12.79 2.31 6.09
N PHE A 170 -11.72 1.60 6.46
CA PHE A 170 -11.58 0.16 6.28
C PHE A 170 -11.33 -0.55 7.61
N THR A 171 -11.73 -1.81 7.75
CA THR A 171 -11.38 -2.60 8.95
C THR A 171 -9.95 -3.08 8.83
N ALA A 172 -9.08 -2.71 9.76
CA ALA A 172 -7.72 -3.24 9.76
C ALA A 172 -7.69 -4.67 10.34
N LEU A 173 -6.86 -5.54 9.77
CA LEU A 173 -6.58 -6.87 10.31
C LEU A 173 -5.07 -7.07 10.44
N ALA A 174 -4.57 -7.23 11.66
CA ALA A 174 -3.23 -7.76 11.91
C ALA A 174 -3.09 -9.14 11.21
N ALA A 175 -2.25 -9.17 10.19
CA ALA A 175 -2.07 -10.28 9.26
C ALA A 175 -0.73 -10.99 9.43
N GLY A 176 -0.03 -10.70 10.53
CA GLY A 176 1.20 -11.39 10.95
C GLY A 176 2.47 -10.60 10.66
N SER A 177 3.59 -11.31 10.70
CA SER A 177 4.93 -10.72 10.54
C SER A 177 5.17 -10.17 9.13
N LEU A 178 6.24 -9.39 8.97
CA LEU A 178 6.65 -8.90 7.66
C LEU A 178 6.96 -10.07 6.69
N GLN A 179 7.47 -11.18 7.23
CA GLN A 179 7.72 -12.40 6.49
C GLN A 179 6.44 -13.06 5.96
N GLU A 180 5.32 -12.93 6.67
CA GLU A 180 4.03 -13.52 6.31
C GLU A 180 3.20 -12.63 5.36
N SER A 181 3.67 -11.40 5.08
CA SER A 181 3.03 -10.42 4.18
C SER A 181 2.89 -10.89 2.73
N TRP A 182 3.49 -12.03 2.35
CA TRP A 182 3.31 -12.60 1.02
C TRP A 182 1.86 -13.04 0.75
N ARG A 183 1.06 -13.30 1.80
CA ARG A 183 -0.35 -13.71 1.68
C ARG A 183 -1.30 -12.61 1.20
N GLN A 184 -0.82 -11.36 1.20
CA GLN A 184 -1.56 -10.19 0.74
C GLN A 184 -0.94 -9.58 -0.53
N GLN A 185 0.02 -10.25 -1.17
CA GLN A 185 0.67 -9.79 -2.42
C GLN A 185 -0.22 -10.04 -3.65
N PRO A 186 0.06 -9.39 -4.80
CA PRO A 186 -0.65 -9.63 -6.05
C PRO A 186 -0.78 -11.12 -6.41
N GLY A 187 -1.95 -11.51 -6.90
CA GLY A 187 -2.25 -12.89 -7.29
C GLY A 187 -2.65 -13.83 -6.14
N THR A 188 -2.77 -13.31 -4.92
CA THR A 188 -3.34 -14.04 -3.76
C THR A 188 -4.84 -13.72 -3.57
N PRO A 189 -5.60 -14.57 -2.86
CA PRO A 189 -7.04 -14.36 -2.65
C PRO A 189 -7.39 -13.07 -1.88
N ALA A 190 -6.46 -12.55 -1.07
CA ALA A 190 -6.66 -11.32 -0.30
C ALA A 190 -6.44 -10.04 -1.12
N TYR A 191 -5.84 -10.14 -2.31
CA TYR A 191 -5.40 -8.99 -3.09
C TYR A 191 -6.50 -8.46 -4.01
N CYS A 192 -6.96 -7.22 -3.78
CA CYS A 192 -7.93 -6.51 -4.61
C CYS A 192 -9.28 -7.23 -4.77
N THR A 193 -9.75 -7.90 -3.71
CA THR A 193 -10.98 -8.72 -3.71
C THR A 193 -12.09 -8.21 -2.82
N GLU A 194 -11.96 -7.05 -2.16
CA GLU A 194 -13.02 -6.38 -1.37
C GLU A 194 -13.73 -7.30 -0.37
N LEU A 195 -12.96 -7.85 0.56
CA LEU A 195 -13.44 -8.85 1.51
C LEU A 195 -13.86 -8.20 2.82
N THR A 196 -14.90 -8.74 3.45
CA THR A 196 -15.20 -8.47 4.87
C THR A 196 -14.13 -9.11 5.77
N LEU A 197 -14.12 -8.75 7.05
CA LEU A 197 -13.12 -9.28 8.00
C LEU A 197 -13.08 -10.83 8.07
N PRO A 198 -14.21 -11.57 8.15
CA PRO A 198 -14.18 -13.03 8.15
C PRO A 198 -13.64 -13.62 6.83
N GLU A 199 -14.02 -13.02 5.70
CA GLU A 199 -13.59 -13.46 4.38
C GLU A 199 -12.09 -13.20 4.17
N LEU A 200 -11.58 -12.06 4.64
CA LEU A 200 -10.15 -11.74 4.57
C LEU A 200 -9.30 -12.75 5.34
N LYS A 201 -9.74 -13.18 6.53
CA LYS A 201 -9.04 -14.23 7.29
C LYS A 201 -8.93 -15.54 6.49
N GLN A 202 -10.02 -15.97 5.89
CA GLN A 202 -10.04 -17.17 5.04
C GLN A 202 -9.15 -17.00 3.81
N ALA A 203 -9.17 -15.82 3.18
CA ALA A 203 -8.38 -15.51 2.00
C ALA A 203 -6.86 -15.51 2.27
N LEU A 204 -6.44 -15.02 3.43
CA LEU A 204 -5.04 -15.09 3.86
C LEU A 204 -4.60 -16.54 4.08
N GLU A 205 -5.44 -17.36 4.72
CA GLU A 205 -5.17 -18.79 4.93
C GLU A 205 -5.11 -19.59 3.62
N ALA A 206 -5.94 -19.22 2.64
CA ALA A 206 -6.01 -19.86 1.33
C ALA A 206 -4.89 -19.45 0.35
N ALA A 207 -4.01 -18.52 0.73
CA ALA A 207 -2.96 -18.04 -0.16
C ALA A 207 -1.98 -19.16 -0.55
N ASP A 208 -1.71 -19.27 -1.85
CA ASP A 208 -0.79 -20.25 -2.43
C ASP A 208 0.45 -19.56 -3.00
N LYS A 209 1.60 -19.82 -2.38
CA LYS A 209 2.88 -19.19 -2.73
C LYS A 209 3.37 -19.57 -4.14
N ALA A 210 3.02 -20.76 -4.64
CA ALA A 210 3.42 -21.21 -5.97
C ALA A 210 2.51 -20.63 -7.07
N ARG A 211 1.21 -20.46 -6.77
CA ARG A 211 0.25 -19.89 -7.74
C ARG A 211 0.28 -18.37 -7.80
N ALA A 212 0.60 -17.68 -6.71
CA ALA A 212 0.50 -16.21 -6.65
C ALA A 212 1.25 -15.48 -7.79
N PRO A 213 2.51 -15.81 -8.14
CA PRO A 213 3.19 -15.15 -9.26
C PRO A 213 2.53 -15.41 -10.61
N LEU A 214 2.04 -16.64 -10.85
CA LEU A 214 1.35 -17.01 -12.09
C LEU A 214 0.03 -16.24 -12.24
N ASN A 215 -0.74 -16.17 -11.15
CA ASN A 215 -1.99 -15.41 -11.09
C ASN A 215 -1.73 -13.92 -11.29
N ARG A 216 -0.71 -13.33 -10.63
CA ARG A 216 -0.31 -11.93 -10.85
C ARG A 216 -0.03 -11.66 -12.32
N ASP A 217 0.78 -12.49 -12.95
CA ASP A 217 1.19 -12.27 -14.34
C ASP A 217 0.00 -12.43 -15.30
N GLY A 218 -0.89 -13.38 -15.04
CA GLY A 218 -2.15 -13.54 -15.76
C GLY A 218 -3.11 -12.36 -15.60
N LEU A 219 -3.27 -11.87 -14.37
CA LEU A 219 -4.07 -10.68 -14.06
C LEU A 219 -3.53 -9.45 -14.79
N MET A 220 -2.21 -9.23 -14.74
CA MET A 220 -1.59 -8.09 -15.39
C MET A 220 -1.68 -8.16 -16.91
N ALA A 221 -1.50 -9.35 -17.50
CA ALA A 221 -1.71 -9.55 -18.93
C ALA A 221 -3.16 -9.21 -19.34
N ARG A 222 -4.15 -9.54 -18.51
CA ARG A 222 -5.56 -9.23 -18.74
C ARG A 222 -5.87 -7.74 -18.57
N PHE A 223 -5.39 -7.11 -17.51
CA PHE A 223 -5.68 -5.69 -17.21
C PHE A 223 -4.94 -4.70 -18.12
N MET A 224 -3.79 -5.10 -18.67
CA MET A 224 -2.99 -4.26 -19.56
C MET A 224 -3.23 -4.55 -21.05
N ALA A 225 -4.21 -5.41 -21.36
CA ALA A 225 -4.54 -5.75 -22.75
C ALA A 225 -5.05 -4.50 -23.50
N PRO A 226 -4.55 -4.21 -24.72
CA PRO A 226 -4.97 -3.05 -25.48
C PRO A 226 -6.49 -3.01 -25.72
N GLY A 227 -7.09 -1.83 -25.56
CA GLY A 227 -8.52 -1.62 -25.80
C GLY A 227 -9.44 -2.19 -24.72
N THR A 228 -8.90 -2.59 -23.56
CA THR A 228 -9.69 -3.00 -22.40
C THR A 228 -9.75 -1.88 -21.37
N GLU A 229 -10.96 -1.62 -20.88
CA GLU A 229 -11.20 -0.79 -19.70
C GLU A 229 -12.08 -1.60 -18.76
N PHE A 230 -11.71 -1.66 -17.50
CA PHE A 230 -12.46 -2.40 -16.48
C PHE A 230 -12.97 -1.44 -15.43
N THR A 231 -14.25 -1.58 -15.12
CA THR A 231 -14.83 -1.00 -13.90
C THR A 231 -14.20 -1.64 -12.66
N ARG A 232 -14.31 -0.95 -11.51
CA ARG A 232 -13.87 -1.48 -10.21
C ARG A 232 -14.46 -2.87 -9.94
N GLU A 233 -15.78 -3.01 -10.13
CA GLU A 233 -16.52 -4.25 -9.87
C GLU A 233 -16.00 -5.39 -10.77
N GLN A 234 -15.71 -5.10 -12.03
CA GLN A 234 -15.11 -6.08 -12.95
C GLN A 234 -13.70 -6.48 -12.51
N MET A 235 -12.86 -5.52 -12.09
CA MET A 235 -11.51 -5.83 -11.59
C MET A 235 -11.58 -6.73 -10.34
N VAL A 236 -12.48 -6.43 -9.40
CA VAL A 236 -12.69 -7.26 -8.19
C VAL A 236 -13.14 -8.67 -8.57
N ALA A 237 -14.12 -8.79 -9.46
CA ALA A 237 -14.62 -10.09 -9.92
C ALA A 237 -13.51 -10.92 -10.60
N ILE A 238 -12.68 -10.29 -11.43
CA ILE A 238 -11.55 -10.94 -12.11
C ILE A 238 -10.47 -11.39 -11.11
N ASN A 239 -10.13 -10.56 -10.12
CA ASN A 239 -9.21 -10.97 -9.06
C ASN A 239 -9.76 -12.18 -8.29
N ARG A 240 -11.03 -12.15 -7.88
CA ARG A 240 -11.69 -13.27 -7.19
C ARG A 240 -11.69 -14.55 -8.03
N GLU A 241 -12.06 -14.45 -9.32
CA GLU A 241 -12.08 -15.59 -10.25
C GLU A 241 -10.71 -16.25 -10.39
N MET A 242 -9.65 -15.45 -10.57
CA MET A 242 -8.32 -15.98 -10.84
C MET A 242 -7.62 -16.54 -9.59
N THR A 243 -7.99 -16.05 -8.41
CA THR A 243 -7.33 -16.39 -7.14
C THR A 243 -8.12 -17.35 -6.26
N ALA A 244 -9.32 -17.77 -6.71
CA ALA A 244 -10.10 -18.82 -6.05
C ALA A 244 -9.45 -20.21 -6.11
#